data_AF-A0A3B8NDX7-F1
#
_entry.id   AF-A0A3B8NDX7-F1
#
_cell.length_a   1.000
_cell.length_b   1.000
_cell.length_c   1.000
_cell.angle_alpha   90.00
_cell.angle_beta   90.00
_cell.angle_gamma   90.00
#
_symmetry.space_group_name_H-M   'P 1'
#
loop_
_entity.id
_entity.type
_entity.pdbx_description
1 polymer ?
#
loop_
_entity_poly.entity_id
_entity_poly.type
_entity_poly.pdbx_seq_one_letter_code
_entity_poly.pdbx_strand_id
1 'polypeptide(L)'
;MGETNSAEIFCVGINHESAPVSVREQMAIPETKLAEKCSLITDKEGFYEAVIISTCNRIEIYIVANPDKYSKIDECFTCLYGAEEIGSLPFYKFRGSEMMKHLCRVASGLDSMILGETEILGQVKKSYAAAHLAGQTSRYLNKLFQNVFKIAKFVRTNSKITRGATSVGAAGVDLAEKIFGNLKDCNVMILGAGQMGEMVAKTLAGRGVKGLVVSSRSHDKAVILAEEMGGKAYEFDQGLTRLYEADILITATSSPHALLTKDQIGPAVRKRRGRPLFIIDIAVPRDVDEEVASVPGVYLYDMDALQKITASAHARREEQIIICENLIITEIDKLELDIISRDSQNYSDQGSDPLATV
;
A
#
# COMPACT_ATOMS: atom_id res chain seq x y z
N MET A 1 -12.05 38.83 -21.46
CA MET A 1 -10.75 38.13 -21.52
C MET A 1 -10.86 36.98 -20.56
N GLY A 2 -11.13 35.76 -21.06
CA GLY A 2 -11.24 34.59 -20.20
C GLY A 2 -9.85 34.18 -19.75
N GLU A 3 -9.61 34.19 -18.45
CA GLU A 3 -8.45 33.51 -17.88
C GLU A 3 -8.52 32.05 -18.33
N THR A 4 -7.56 31.64 -19.15
CA THR A 4 -7.29 30.22 -19.38
C THR A 4 -6.96 29.65 -18.01
N ASN A 5 -7.92 28.98 -17.39
CA ASN A 5 -7.79 28.39 -16.06
C ASN A 5 -6.73 27.28 -16.16
N SER A 6 -5.46 27.65 -16.02
CA SER A 6 -4.34 26.73 -16.08
C SER A 6 -4.46 25.87 -14.83
N ALA A 7 -4.71 24.58 -14.99
CA ALA A 7 -4.78 23.62 -13.91
C ALA A 7 -3.59 22.66 -14.02
N GLU A 8 -2.93 22.39 -12.90
CA GLU A 8 -1.76 21.52 -12.79
C GLU A 8 -2.04 20.35 -11.85
N ILE A 9 -1.29 19.26 -12.02
CA ILE A 9 -1.37 18.09 -11.16
C ILE A 9 -0.23 18.13 -10.14
N PHE A 10 -0.59 18.00 -8.87
CA PHE A 10 0.32 17.94 -7.74
C PHE A 10 0.20 16.62 -7.00
N CYS A 11 1.30 16.22 -6.35
CA CYS A 11 1.31 15.16 -5.36
C CYS A 11 1.88 15.70 -4.06
N VAL A 12 1.20 15.41 -2.95
CA VAL A 12 1.70 15.62 -1.59
C VAL A 12 1.52 14.32 -0.83
N GLY A 13 2.52 13.91 -0.05
CA GLY A 13 2.41 12.67 0.68
C GLY A 13 3.44 12.47 1.78
N ILE A 14 3.20 11.40 2.54
CA ILE A 14 4.13 10.82 3.51
C ILE A 14 4.30 9.33 3.18
N ASN A 15 5.45 8.77 3.51
CA ASN A 15 5.73 7.35 3.29
C ASN A 15 6.56 6.78 4.45
N HIS A 16 6.87 5.49 4.39
CA HIS A 16 7.69 4.79 5.37
C HIS A 16 9.13 5.34 5.54
N GLU A 17 9.68 6.05 4.55
CA GLU A 17 10.99 6.68 4.66
C GLU A 17 10.92 8.00 5.44
N SER A 18 9.81 8.73 5.28
CA SER A 18 9.62 10.04 5.91
C SER A 18 8.93 9.95 7.28
N ALA A 19 8.05 8.97 7.50
CA ALA A 19 7.25 8.85 8.72
C ALA A 19 7.22 7.42 9.30
N PRO A 20 7.40 7.27 10.63
CA PRO A 20 7.28 5.97 11.29
C PRO A 20 5.85 5.42 11.19
N VAL A 21 5.69 4.11 11.37
CA VAL A 21 4.38 3.43 11.30
C VAL A 21 3.34 4.07 12.24
N SER A 22 3.72 4.47 13.46
CA SER A 22 2.82 5.10 14.43
C SER A 22 2.13 6.37 13.90
N VAL A 23 2.83 7.16 13.10
CA VAL A 23 2.28 8.36 12.45
C VAL A 23 1.37 7.97 11.27
N ARG A 24 1.78 6.98 10.47
CA ARG A 24 1.01 6.50 9.33
C ARG A 24 -0.30 5.82 9.76
N GLU A 25 -0.30 5.13 10.90
CA GLU A 25 -1.48 4.47 11.47
C GLU A 25 -2.59 5.46 11.82
N GLN A 26 -2.23 6.59 12.44
CA GLN A 26 -3.18 7.64 12.80
C GLN A 26 -3.84 8.28 11.56
N MET A 27 -3.13 8.26 10.44
CA MET A 27 -3.58 8.87 9.19
C MET A 27 -4.18 7.85 8.21
N ALA A 28 -4.18 6.56 8.51
CA ALA A 28 -4.67 5.55 7.59
C ALA A 28 -6.16 5.79 7.25
N ILE A 29 -6.48 5.94 5.97
CA ILE A 29 -7.86 6.14 5.49
C ILE A 29 -8.42 4.79 5.01
N PRO A 30 -9.51 4.28 5.63
CA PRO A 30 -10.21 3.10 5.13
C PRO A 30 -10.76 3.33 3.72
N GLU A 31 -10.77 2.27 2.89
CA GLU A 31 -11.26 2.33 1.50
C GLU A 31 -12.68 2.91 1.39
N THR A 32 -13.54 2.64 2.38
CA THR A 32 -14.91 3.15 2.45
C THR A 32 -15.02 4.66 2.65
N LYS A 33 -13.95 5.31 3.14
CA LYS A 33 -13.89 6.76 3.40
C LYS A 33 -13.11 7.53 2.33
N LEU A 34 -12.44 6.85 1.39
CA LEU A 34 -11.62 7.52 0.38
C LEU A 34 -12.43 8.51 -0.47
N ALA A 35 -13.63 8.11 -0.90
CA ALA A 35 -14.52 8.95 -1.70
C ALA A 35 -14.92 10.25 -0.97
N GLU A 36 -15.37 10.13 0.29
CA GLU A 36 -15.73 11.25 1.15
C GLU A 36 -14.53 12.20 1.34
N LYS A 37 -13.36 11.63 1.65
CA LYS A 37 -12.13 12.38 1.89
C LYS A 37 -11.64 13.10 0.63
N CYS A 38 -11.78 12.53 -0.56
CA CYS A 38 -11.53 13.22 -1.82
C CYS A 38 -12.47 14.43 -2.00
N SER A 39 -13.77 14.27 -1.70
CA SER A 39 -14.75 15.35 -1.81
C SER A 39 -14.39 16.56 -0.94
N LEU A 40 -13.94 16.31 0.30
CA LEU A 40 -13.50 17.39 1.20
C LEU A 40 -12.35 18.25 0.62
N ILE A 41 -11.56 17.69 -0.30
CA ILE A 41 -10.48 18.41 -0.98
C ILE A 41 -11.03 19.20 -2.16
N THR A 42 -11.84 18.58 -3.00
CA THR A 42 -12.41 19.22 -4.21
C THR A 42 -13.48 20.27 -3.91
N ASP A 43 -14.08 20.24 -2.71
CA ASP A 43 -15.03 21.27 -2.26
C ASP A 43 -14.33 22.62 -1.97
N LYS A 44 -12.99 22.64 -1.92
CA LYS A 44 -12.22 23.88 -1.73
C LYS A 44 -11.95 24.60 -3.04
N GLU A 45 -12.02 25.93 -2.98
CA GLU A 45 -11.73 26.79 -4.14
C GLU A 45 -10.30 26.61 -4.68
N GLY A 46 -10.22 26.37 -5.98
CA GLY A 46 -8.96 26.16 -6.71
C GLY A 46 -8.46 24.71 -6.69
N PHE A 47 -9.27 23.76 -6.20
CA PHE A 47 -9.04 22.32 -6.29
C PHE A 47 -10.17 21.68 -7.12
N TYR A 48 -9.83 20.79 -8.05
CA TYR A 48 -10.77 20.34 -9.09
C TYR A 48 -10.95 18.82 -9.18
N GLU A 49 -9.88 18.07 -8.92
CA GLU A 49 -9.91 16.60 -8.92
C GLU A 49 -8.99 16.10 -7.80
N ALA A 50 -9.32 14.98 -7.16
CA ALA A 50 -8.51 14.39 -6.10
C ALA A 50 -8.55 12.85 -6.11
N VAL A 51 -7.39 12.23 -5.94
CA VAL A 51 -7.24 10.80 -5.65
C VAL A 51 -6.34 10.64 -4.44
N ILE A 52 -6.83 9.94 -3.41
CA ILE A 52 -6.05 9.60 -2.22
C ILE A 52 -5.61 8.14 -2.35
N ILE A 53 -4.29 7.90 -2.26
CA ILE A 53 -3.70 6.57 -2.15
C ILE A 53 -3.33 6.38 -0.68
N SER A 54 -4.07 5.53 0.01
CA SER A 54 -3.81 5.16 1.40
C SER A 54 -3.45 3.68 1.47
N THR A 55 -2.21 3.38 1.84
CA THR A 55 -1.72 2.01 2.05
C THR A 55 -1.06 1.91 3.42
N CYS A 56 -0.61 0.70 3.78
CA CYS A 56 0.20 0.50 4.97
C CYS A 56 1.45 1.41 4.97
N ASN A 57 2.07 1.65 3.81
CA ASN A 57 3.40 2.27 3.70
C ASN A 57 3.38 3.72 3.25
N ARG A 58 2.23 4.27 2.83
CA ARG A 58 2.14 5.65 2.33
C ARG A 58 0.72 6.20 2.39
N ILE A 59 0.66 7.51 2.49
CA ILE A 59 -0.55 8.30 2.24
C ILE A 59 -0.15 9.40 1.28
N GLU A 60 -0.72 9.36 0.09
CA GLU A 60 -0.45 10.31 -0.99
C GLU A 60 -1.75 10.87 -1.51
N ILE A 61 -1.74 12.17 -1.81
CA ILE A 61 -2.87 12.88 -2.38
C ILE A 61 -2.44 13.45 -3.72
N TYR A 62 -3.07 12.97 -4.79
CA TYR A 62 -2.90 13.45 -6.16
C TYR A 62 -4.04 14.38 -6.49
N ILE A 63 -3.74 15.62 -6.85
CA ILE A 63 -4.72 16.70 -6.89
C ILE A 63 -4.54 17.53 -8.15
N VAL A 64 -5.65 17.94 -8.75
CA VAL A 64 -5.65 18.95 -9.82
C VAL A 64 -6.05 20.28 -9.19
N ALA A 65 -5.20 21.30 -9.32
CA ALA A 65 -5.42 22.59 -8.69
C ALA A 65 -4.84 23.74 -9.52
N ASN A 66 -5.18 24.97 -9.15
CA ASN A 66 -4.52 26.15 -9.72
C ASN A 66 -3.01 26.16 -9.37
N PRO A 67 -2.13 26.59 -10.29
CA PRO A 67 -0.68 26.66 -10.09
C PRO A 67 -0.22 27.38 -8.82
N ASP A 68 -0.92 28.44 -8.41
CA ASP A 68 -0.62 29.23 -7.22
C ASP A 68 -0.83 28.44 -5.91
N LYS A 69 -1.58 27.34 -5.93
CA LYS A 69 -1.82 26.48 -4.77
C LYS A 69 -0.63 25.59 -4.42
N TYR A 70 0.39 25.44 -5.29
CA TYR A 70 1.49 24.50 -5.07
C TYR A 70 2.20 24.66 -3.72
N SER A 71 2.41 25.90 -3.27
CA SER A 71 3.07 26.17 -1.98
C SER A 71 2.28 25.66 -0.78
N LYS A 72 0.95 25.55 -0.93
CA LYS A 72 -0.05 25.26 0.11
C LYS A 72 -0.71 23.90 -0.03
N ILE A 73 -0.19 22.99 -0.86
CA ILE A 73 -0.84 21.68 -1.07
C ILE A 73 -0.87 20.80 0.19
N ASP A 74 -0.03 21.07 1.18
CA ASP A 74 -0.10 20.47 2.53
C ASP A 74 -1.37 20.86 3.30
N GLU A 75 -2.05 21.95 2.91
CA GLU A 75 -3.40 22.26 3.41
C GLU A 75 -4.39 21.13 3.09
N CYS A 76 -4.12 20.28 2.09
CA CYS A 76 -4.94 19.11 1.82
C CYS A 76 -4.89 18.10 2.95
N PHE A 77 -3.71 17.83 3.54
CA PHE A 77 -3.64 17.03 4.76
C PHE A 77 -4.37 17.74 5.90
N THR A 78 -4.28 19.07 5.98
CA THR A 78 -4.99 19.87 6.98
C THR A 78 -6.51 19.75 6.86
N CYS A 79 -7.05 19.60 5.65
CA CYS A 79 -8.47 19.28 5.46
C CYS A 79 -8.85 17.93 6.09
N LEU A 80 -7.97 16.94 5.98
CA LEU A 80 -8.31 15.55 6.29
C LEU A 80 -8.19 15.23 7.78
N TYR A 81 -7.21 15.86 8.46
CA TYR A 81 -6.79 15.53 9.83
C TYR A 81 -6.80 16.74 10.79
N GLY A 82 -6.89 17.99 10.28
CA GLY A 82 -6.83 19.19 11.11
C GLY A 82 -5.41 19.70 11.38
N ALA A 83 -5.28 20.98 11.73
CA ALA A 83 -3.98 21.67 11.78
C ALA A 83 -3.07 21.23 12.94
N GLU A 84 -3.65 20.78 14.06
CA GLU A 84 -2.90 20.39 15.26
C GLU A 84 -2.13 19.07 15.08
N GLU A 85 -2.64 18.15 14.26
CA GLU A 85 -2.04 16.83 14.01
C GLU A 85 -0.89 16.86 12.99
N ILE A 86 -0.68 18.00 12.32
CA ILE A 86 0.13 18.08 11.08
C ILE A 86 1.43 18.87 11.22
N GLY A 87 1.50 19.78 12.19
CA GLY A 87 2.56 20.78 12.32
C GLY A 87 3.95 20.23 12.64
N SER A 88 4.53 19.42 11.75
CA SER A 88 5.91 18.91 11.72
C SER A 88 6.11 17.73 10.75
N LEU A 89 5.07 17.28 10.04
CA LEU A 89 5.19 16.09 9.18
C LEU A 89 6.09 16.35 7.97
N PRO A 90 7.03 15.45 7.66
CA PRO A 90 7.95 15.60 6.53
C PRO A 90 7.25 15.22 5.22
N PHE A 91 6.39 16.11 4.75
CA PHE A 91 5.73 15.96 3.45
C PHE A 91 6.73 16.12 2.31
N TYR A 92 6.71 15.20 1.36
CA TYR A 92 7.25 15.46 0.03
C TYR A 92 6.15 16.07 -0.86
N LYS A 93 6.58 16.94 -1.77
CA LYS A 93 5.72 17.66 -2.72
C LYS A 93 6.31 17.50 -4.11
N PHE A 94 5.51 17.02 -5.05
CA PHE A 94 5.91 16.84 -6.45
C PHE A 94 4.93 17.52 -7.41
N ARG A 95 5.45 17.98 -8.56
CA ARG A 95 4.68 18.53 -9.68
C ARG A 95 5.31 18.14 -11.02
N GLY A 96 4.54 18.24 -12.11
CA GLY A 96 5.06 17.99 -13.46
C GLY A 96 5.64 16.58 -13.64
N SER A 97 6.78 16.48 -14.33
CA SER A 97 7.46 15.22 -14.63
C SER A 97 7.84 14.45 -13.36
N GLU A 98 8.28 15.14 -12.30
CA GLU A 98 8.64 14.51 -11.02
C GLU A 98 7.45 13.79 -10.38
N MET A 99 6.26 14.39 -10.43
CA MET A 99 5.03 13.77 -9.91
C MET A 99 4.67 12.51 -10.71
N MET A 100 4.75 12.59 -12.04
CA MET A 100 4.46 11.46 -12.92
C MET A 100 5.47 10.32 -12.72
N LYS A 101 6.75 10.66 -12.61
CA LYS A 101 7.82 9.72 -12.31
C LYS A 101 7.60 9.03 -10.96
N HIS A 102 7.29 9.80 -9.92
CA HIS A 102 6.95 9.28 -8.58
C HIS A 102 5.78 8.30 -8.63
N LEU A 103 4.66 8.68 -9.24
CA LEU A 103 3.50 7.79 -9.35
C LEU A 103 3.79 6.52 -10.16
N CYS A 104 4.58 6.62 -11.23
CA CYS A 104 5.05 5.46 -11.99
C CYS A 104 5.95 4.54 -11.14
N ARG A 105 6.85 5.09 -10.32
CA ARG A 105 7.69 4.32 -9.40
C ARG A 105 6.84 3.61 -8.34
N VAL A 106 5.89 4.31 -7.72
CA VAL A 106 4.94 3.74 -6.75
C VAL A 106 4.14 2.60 -7.37
N ALA A 107 3.49 2.85 -8.51
CA ALA A 107 2.65 1.84 -9.19
C ALA A 107 3.46 0.66 -9.73
N SER A 108 4.73 0.85 -10.06
CA SER A 108 5.64 -0.23 -10.47
C SER A 108 6.16 -1.05 -9.29
N GLY A 109 6.06 -0.53 -8.06
CA GLY A 109 6.59 -1.13 -6.84
C GLY A 109 8.05 -0.79 -6.54
N LEU A 110 8.61 0.26 -7.16
CA LEU A 110 9.99 0.70 -6.92
C LEU A 110 10.15 1.53 -5.65
N ASP A 111 9.10 2.22 -5.23
CA ASP A 111 9.08 2.95 -3.95
C ASP A 111 8.40 2.13 -2.83
N SER A 112 8.07 0.87 -3.10
CA SER A 112 7.51 -0.02 -2.08
C SER A 112 8.63 -0.53 -1.19
N MET A 113 8.36 -0.57 0.12
CA MET A 113 9.30 -1.04 1.12
C MET A 113 9.69 -2.51 0.90
N ILE A 114 8.82 -3.29 0.25
CA ILE A 114 9.23 -4.46 -0.55
C ILE A 114 9.34 -4.02 -2.01
N LEU A 115 10.56 -3.91 -2.52
CA LEU A 115 10.79 -3.61 -3.94
C LEU A 115 10.13 -4.68 -4.81
N GLY A 116 9.27 -4.25 -5.75
CA GLY A 116 8.59 -5.12 -6.70
C GLY A 116 7.30 -5.78 -6.19
N GLU A 117 6.78 -5.36 -5.02
CA GLU A 117 5.50 -5.83 -4.50
C GLU A 117 4.41 -5.85 -5.58
N THR A 118 3.64 -6.94 -5.64
CA THR A 118 2.59 -7.12 -6.66
C THR A 118 1.27 -6.43 -6.29
N GLU A 119 1.09 -6.09 -5.03
CA GLU A 119 -0.17 -5.57 -4.47
C GLU A 119 -0.34 -4.07 -4.69
N ILE A 120 0.74 -3.28 -4.68
CA ILE A 120 0.67 -1.82 -4.76
C ILE A 120 -0.06 -1.34 -6.02
N LEU A 121 0.18 -1.95 -7.19
CA LEU A 121 -0.55 -1.60 -8.41
C LEU A 121 -2.06 -1.84 -8.26
N GLY A 122 -2.46 -2.90 -7.55
CA GLY A 122 -3.85 -3.18 -7.25
C GLY A 122 -4.46 -2.14 -6.29
N GLN A 123 -3.72 -1.75 -5.25
CA GLN A 123 -4.16 -0.73 -4.28
C GLN A 123 -4.32 0.66 -4.94
N VAL A 124 -3.37 1.04 -5.81
CA VAL A 124 -3.45 2.29 -6.59
C VAL A 124 -4.69 2.26 -7.50
N LYS A 125 -4.96 1.14 -8.16
CA LYS A 125 -6.17 0.98 -9.00
C LYS A 125 -7.47 1.09 -8.20
N LYS A 126 -7.53 0.49 -7.01
CA LYS A 126 -8.70 0.59 -6.13
C LYS A 126 -8.92 2.04 -5.67
N SER A 127 -7.86 2.71 -5.24
CA SER A 127 -7.89 4.12 -4.83
C SER A 127 -8.41 5.03 -5.95
N TYR A 128 -7.87 4.86 -7.16
CA TYR A 128 -8.35 5.56 -8.36
C TYR A 128 -9.82 5.23 -8.67
N ALA A 129 -10.21 3.95 -8.64
CA ALA A 129 -11.57 3.54 -8.93
C ALA A 129 -12.59 4.12 -7.93
N ALA A 130 -12.24 4.16 -6.63
CA ALA A 130 -13.08 4.75 -5.60
C ALA A 130 -13.32 6.24 -5.86
N ALA A 131 -12.26 7.00 -6.16
CA ALA A 131 -12.35 8.41 -6.51
C ALA A 131 -13.14 8.64 -7.82
N HIS A 132 -12.89 7.81 -8.83
CA HIS A 132 -13.57 7.91 -10.13
C HIS A 132 -15.08 7.65 -10.02
N LEU A 133 -15.48 6.60 -9.31
CA LEU A 133 -16.90 6.28 -9.08
C LEU A 133 -17.63 7.36 -8.28
N ALA A 134 -16.91 8.07 -7.41
CA ALA A 134 -17.43 9.17 -6.61
C ALA A 134 -17.41 10.53 -7.34
N GLY A 135 -17.04 10.58 -8.63
CA GLY A 135 -16.99 11.81 -9.41
C GLY A 135 -15.84 12.76 -9.03
N GLN A 136 -14.84 12.27 -8.31
CA GLN A 136 -13.71 13.07 -7.80
C GLN A 136 -12.55 13.15 -8.81
N THR A 137 -12.68 12.50 -9.96
CA THR A 137 -11.73 12.56 -11.07
C THR A 137 -12.42 12.96 -12.36
N SER A 138 -11.67 13.66 -13.22
CA SER A 138 -12.12 14.10 -14.54
C SER A 138 -10.96 13.93 -15.52
N ARG A 139 -10.83 14.82 -16.50
CA ARG A 139 -9.90 14.69 -17.63
C ARG A 139 -8.45 14.48 -17.18
N TYR A 140 -8.00 15.20 -16.16
CA TYR A 140 -6.58 15.24 -15.81
C TYR A 140 -6.14 13.97 -15.08
N LEU A 141 -6.77 13.62 -13.96
CA LEU A 141 -6.39 12.42 -13.21
C LEU A 141 -6.78 11.15 -13.96
N ASN A 142 -7.87 11.12 -14.73
CA ASN A 142 -8.17 9.95 -15.57
C ASN A 142 -7.05 9.71 -16.59
N LYS A 143 -6.57 10.74 -17.28
CA LYS A 143 -5.46 10.58 -18.24
C LYS A 143 -4.17 10.14 -17.54
N LEU A 144 -3.84 10.74 -16.40
CA LEU A 144 -2.65 10.40 -15.61
C LEU A 144 -2.65 8.92 -15.19
N PHE A 145 -3.69 8.48 -14.47
CA PHE A 145 -3.73 7.12 -13.91
C PHE A 145 -3.77 6.05 -15.01
N GLN A 146 -4.46 6.28 -16.13
CA GLN A 146 -4.46 5.34 -17.26
C GLN A 146 -3.06 5.19 -17.89
N ASN A 147 -2.32 6.28 -18.02
CA ASN A 147 -0.94 6.24 -18.51
C ASN A 147 -0.01 5.53 -17.52
N VAL A 148 -0.10 5.87 -16.23
CA VAL A 148 0.66 5.22 -15.15
C VAL A 148 0.41 3.71 -15.14
N PHE A 149 -0.84 3.25 -15.26
CA PHE A 149 -1.14 1.81 -15.27
C PHE A 149 -0.52 1.07 -16.45
N LYS A 150 -0.44 1.73 -17.61
CA LYS A 150 0.25 1.17 -18.80
C LYS A 150 1.75 1.08 -18.56
N ILE A 151 2.38 2.16 -18.10
CA ILE A 151 3.81 2.21 -17.80
C ILE A 151 4.17 1.19 -16.73
N ALA A 152 3.45 1.17 -15.61
CA ALA A 152 3.70 0.23 -14.52
C ALA A 152 3.59 -1.22 -14.98
N LYS A 153 2.60 -1.55 -15.82
CA LYS A 153 2.49 -2.89 -16.40
C LYS A 153 3.70 -3.20 -17.31
N PHE A 154 4.08 -2.27 -18.18
CA PHE A 154 5.22 -2.42 -19.08
C PHE A 154 6.53 -2.63 -18.32
N VAL A 155 6.83 -1.80 -17.33
CA VAL A 155 8.02 -1.90 -16.47
C VAL A 155 8.07 -3.26 -15.78
N ARG A 156 6.96 -3.71 -15.19
CA ARG A 156 6.89 -4.99 -14.46
C ARG A 156 7.02 -6.21 -15.38
N THR A 157 6.57 -6.10 -16.64
CA THR A 157 6.73 -7.17 -17.64
C THR A 157 8.16 -7.23 -18.19
N ASN A 158 8.82 -6.08 -18.33
CA ASN A 158 10.13 -5.98 -18.98
C ASN A 158 11.31 -5.89 -18.01
N SER A 159 11.07 -5.94 -16.71
CA SER A 159 12.11 -6.00 -15.69
C SER A 159 12.02 -7.29 -14.87
N LYS A 160 13.09 -7.56 -14.12
CA LYS A 160 13.11 -8.65 -13.14
C LYS A 160 12.82 -8.14 -11.73
N ILE A 161 12.27 -6.92 -11.58
CA ILE A 161 12.02 -6.32 -10.25
C ILE A 161 11.08 -7.17 -9.39
N THR A 162 10.18 -7.91 -10.03
CA THR A 162 9.25 -8.84 -9.36
C THR A 162 9.86 -10.22 -9.09
N ARG A 163 10.99 -10.57 -9.73
CA ARG A 163 11.65 -11.88 -9.56
C ARG A 163 12.60 -11.81 -8.38
N GLY A 164 12.25 -12.48 -7.28
CA GLY A 164 13.07 -12.52 -6.08
C GLY A 164 12.86 -11.33 -5.13
N ALA A 165 11.77 -10.57 -5.31
CA ALA A 165 11.19 -9.78 -4.24
C ALA A 165 10.82 -10.77 -3.12
N THR A 166 11.66 -10.89 -2.09
CA THR A 166 11.28 -11.57 -0.87
C THR A 166 10.16 -10.74 -0.26
N SER A 167 8.93 -11.19 -0.40
CA SER A 167 7.78 -10.53 0.20
C SER A 167 7.93 -10.52 1.73
N VAL A 168 7.24 -9.61 2.41
CA VAL A 168 7.10 -9.62 3.88
C VAL A 168 6.70 -11.01 4.38
N GLY A 169 5.82 -11.71 3.63
CA GLY A 169 5.45 -13.09 3.91
C GLY A 169 6.61 -14.08 3.85
N ALA A 170 7.47 -13.98 2.83
CA ALA A 170 8.67 -14.82 2.75
C ALA A 170 9.66 -14.52 3.88
N ALA A 171 9.83 -13.25 4.25
CA ALA A 171 10.67 -12.83 5.37
C ALA A 171 10.18 -13.41 6.71
N GLY A 172 8.86 -13.35 6.93
CA GLY A 172 8.22 -13.94 8.11
C GLY A 172 8.41 -15.45 8.16
N VAL A 173 8.29 -16.15 7.03
CA VAL A 173 8.53 -17.59 6.93
C VAL A 173 9.99 -17.93 7.22
N ASP A 174 10.95 -17.20 6.64
CA ASP A 174 12.39 -17.44 6.87
C ASP A 174 12.78 -17.21 8.34
N LEU A 175 12.14 -16.24 9.01
CA LEU A 175 12.30 -16.05 10.45
C LEU A 175 11.68 -17.18 11.26
N ALA A 176 10.49 -17.65 10.87
CA ALA A 176 9.88 -18.81 11.53
C ALA A 176 10.80 -20.03 11.45
N GLU A 177 11.44 -20.29 10.29
CA GLU A 177 12.42 -21.38 10.13
C GLU A 177 13.65 -21.19 11.03
N LYS A 178 14.11 -19.97 11.25
CA LYS A 178 15.22 -19.70 12.20
C LYS A 178 14.83 -19.92 13.65
N ILE A 179 13.60 -19.61 14.03
CA ILE A 179 13.09 -19.73 15.41
C ILE A 179 12.77 -21.19 15.74
N PHE A 180 12.07 -21.89 14.85
CA PHE A 180 11.54 -23.23 15.11
C PHE A 180 12.31 -24.36 14.42
N GLY A 181 13.19 -24.04 13.48
CA GLY A 181 13.86 -25.04 12.64
C GLY A 181 12.87 -25.68 11.67
N ASN A 182 12.34 -26.84 12.05
CA ASN A 182 11.42 -27.60 11.22
C ASN A 182 9.96 -27.14 11.44
N LEU A 183 9.39 -26.46 10.43
CA LEU A 183 8.02 -25.96 10.51
C LEU A 183 6.95 -27.05 10.54
N LYS A 184 7.28 -28.31 10.19
CA LYS A 184 6.33 -29.43 10.19
C LYS A 184 5.72 -29.74 11.56
N ASP A 185 6.34 -29.28 12.63
CA ASP A 185 5.86 -29.46 14.00
C ASP A 185 5.06 -28.25 14.51
N CYS A 186 5.03 -27.15 13.75
CA CYS A 186 4.40 -25.89 14.14
C CYS A 186 2.94 -25.83 13.74
N ASN A 187 2.10 -25.32 14.65
CA ASN A 187 0.74 -24.91 14.31
C ASN A 187 0.71 -23.41 13.96
N VAL A 188 0.03 -23.06 12.87
CA VAL A 188 -0.16 -21.67 12.43
C VAL A 188 -1.59 -21.24 12.72
N MET A 189 -1.75 -20.04 13.29
CA MET A 189 -3.05 -19.37 13.42
C MET A 189 -3.02 -18.04 12.68
N ILE A 190 -4.08 -17.76 11.92
CA ILE A 190 -4.29 -16.48 11.25
C ILE A 190 -5.49 -15.80 11.91
N LEU A 191 -5.30 -14.59 12.42
CA LEU A 191 -6.37 -13.70 12.85
C LEU A 191 -6.64 -12.69 11.73
N GLY A 192 -7.83 -12.79 11.15
CA GLY A 192 -8.24 -12.05 9.96
C GLY A 192 -8.22 -12.90 8.70
N ALA A 193 -8.68 -12.29 7.62
CA ALA A 193 -8.70 -12.86 6.28
C ALA A 193 -8.27 -11.80 5.26
N GLY A 194 -7.24 -11.02 5.62
CA GLY A 194 -6.62 -10.04 4.73
C GLY A 194 -5.72 -10.73 3.69
N GLN A 195 -5.60 -10.13 2.51
CA GLN A 195 -4.83 -10.68 1.39
C GLN A 195 -3.37 -10.99 1.75
N MET A 196 -2.73 -10.10 2.52
CA MET A 196 -1.35 -10.30 2.95
C MET A 196 -1.22 -11.51 3.90
N GLY A 197 -2.15 -11.66 4.86
CA GLY A 197 -2.17 -12.80 5.79
C GLY A 197 -2.39 -14.12 5.08
N GLU A 198 -3.27 -14.14 4.08
CA GLU A 198 -3.46 -15.26 3.18
C GLU A 198 -2.17 -15.63 2.43
N MET A 199 -1.41 -14.66 1.92
CA MET A 199 -0.15 -14.93 1.22
C MET A 199 0.91 -15.54 2.14
N VAL A 200 1.06 -15.01 3.37
CA VAL A 200 2.00 -15.58 4.36
C VAL A 200 1.58 -17.01 4.72
N ALA A 201 0.28 -17.20 4.96
CA ALA A 201 -0.32 -18.49 5.25
C ALA A 201 -0.08 -19.52 4.14
N LYS A 202 -0.33 -19.15 2.87
CA LYS A 202 -0.04 -19.97 1.67
C LYS A 202 1.42 -20.41 1.64
N THR A 203 2.32 -19.51 1.96
CA THR A 203 3.76 -19.79 1.97
C THR A 203 4.14 -20.78 3.09
N LEU A 204 3.60 -20.60 4.31
CA LEU A 204 3.80 -21.52 5.43
C LEU A 204 3.17 -22.91 5.17
N ALA A 205 1.98 -22.94 4.58
CA ALA A 205 1.32 -24.18 4.17
C ALA A 205 2.17 -24.95 3.16
N GLY A 206 2.76 -24.25 2.18
CA GLY A 206 3.71 -24.82 1.22
C GLY A 206 4.99 -25.38 1.85
N ARG A 207 5.39 -24.91 3.04
CA ARG A 207 6.50 -25.47 3.84
C ARG A 207 6.10 -26.67 4.70
N GLY A 208 4.81 -27.02 4.73
CA GLY A 208 4.30 -28.24 5.34
C GLY A 208 4.05 -28.16 6.84
N VAL A 209 3.57 -27.02 7.36
CA VAL A 209 3.20 -26.86 8.77
C VAL A 209 2.22 -27.93 9.27
N LYS A 210 2.25 -28.22 10.57
CA LYS A 210 1.45 -29.29 11.20
C LYS A 210 -0.05 -29.09 11.05
N GLY A 211 -0.48 -27.84 11.17
CA GLY A 211 -1.87 -27.47 11.16
C GLY A 211 -2.03 -25.98 10.98
N LEU A 212 -3.11 -25.59 10.31
CA LEU A 212 -3.45 -24.21 10.04
C LEU A 212 -4.85 -23.92 10.54
N VAL A 213 -4.97 -22.82 11.26
CA VAL A 213 -6.22 -22.32 11.83
C VAL A 213 -6.47 -20.91 11.31
N VAL A 214 -7.66 -20.64 10.79
CA VAL A 214 -8.09 -19.30 10.40
C VAL A 214 -9.21 -18.86 11.34
N SER A 215 -9.11 -17.64 11.86
CA SER A 215 -10.12 -17.06 12.71
C SER A 215 -10.41 -15.62 12.27
N SER A 216 -11.67 -15.28 12.05
CA SER A 216 -12.08 -13.97 11.54
C SER A 216 -13.43 -13.56 12.10
N ARG A 217 -13.69 -12.25 12.15
CA ARG A 217 -15.04 -11.71 12.43
C ARG A 217 -16.04 -12.04 11.31
N SER A 218 -15.55 -12.24 10.09
CA SER A 218 -16.34 -12.77 8.98
C SER A 218 -16.05 -14.26 8.86
N HIS A 219 -16.92 -15.09 9.47
CA HIS A 219 -16.73 -16.53 9.52
C HIS A 219 -16.66 -17.15 8.12
N ASP A 220 -17.51 -16.71 7.19
CA ASP A 220 -17.50 -17.18 5.80
C ASP A 220 -16.13 -17.01 5.12
N LYS A 221 -15.47 -15.86 5.33
CA LYS A 221 -14.12 -15.63 4.80
C LYS A 221 -13.09 -16.54 5.46
N ALA A 222 -13.23 -16.82 6.76
CA ALA A 222 -12.34 -17.75 7.45
C ALA A 222 -12.51 -19.18 6.93
N VAL A 223 -13.74 -19.61 6.65
CA VAL A 223 -14.04 -20.93 6.07
C VAL A 223 -13.39 -21.09 4.71
N ILE A 224 -13.62 -20.14 3.79
CA ILE A 224 -13.03 -20.17 2.44
C ILE A 224 -11.49 -20.26 2.52
N LEU A 225 -10.87 -19.39 3.31
CA LEU A 225 -9.42 -19.36 3.44
C LEU A 225 -8.86 -20.65 4.10
N ALA A 226 -9.56 -21.18 5.10
CA ALA A 226 -9.16 -22.43 5.74
C ALA A 226 -9.27 -23.62 4.78
N GLU A 227 -10.33 -23.70 3.97
CA GLU A 227 -10.51 -24.76 2.97
C GLU A 227 -9.41 -24.75 1.92
N GLU A 228 -9.03 -23.58 1.39
CA GLU A 228 -7.92 -23.46 0.44
C GLU A 228 -6.59 -23.97 1.01
N MET A 229 -6.40 -23.85 2.33
CA MET A 229 -5.16 -24.21 3.02
C MET A 229 -5.19 -25.61 3.67
N GLY A 230 -6.31 -26.34 3.59
CA GLY A 230 -6.51 -27.59 4.33
C GLY A 230 -6.52 -27.42 5.85
N GLY A 231 -6.89 -26.22 6.33
CA GLY A 231 -6.94 -25.84 7.73
C GLY A 231 -8.33 -25.95 8.37
N LYS A 232 -8.49 -25.34 9.54
CA LYS A 232 -9.77 -25.23 10.26
C LYS A 232 -10.15 -23.77 10.46
N ALA A 233 -11.42 -23.45 10.26
CA ALA A 233 -11.96 -22.13 10.55
C ALA A 233 -12.62 -22.10 11.94
N TYR A 234 -12.44 -21.00 12.66
CA TYR A 234 -13.20 -20.69 13.87
C TYR A 234 -13.73 -19.26 13.80
N GLU A 235 -14.71 -18.98 14.65
CA GLU A 235 -15.10 -17.61 14.95
C GLU A 235 -13.99 -16.87 15.72
N PHE A 236 -13.97 -15.54 15.60
CA PHE A 236 -12.92 -14.69 16.17
C PHE A 236 -12.61 -15.02 17.63
N ASP A 237 -13.63 -15.00 18.50
CA ASP A 237 -13.48 -15.22 19.94
C ASP A 237 -13.03 -16.65 20.25
N GLN A 238 -13.52 -17.64 19.50
CA GLN A 238 -13.07 -19.02 19.64
C GLN A 238 -11.59 -19.17 19.27
N GLY A 239 -11.13 -18.47 18.22
CA GLY A 239 -9.72 -18.41 17.85
C GLY A 239 -8.84 -17.86 18.97
N LEU A 240 -9.26 -16.76 19.61
CA LEU A 240 -8.52 -16.18 20.75
C LEU A 240 -8.36 -17.18 21.90
N THR A 241 -9.39 -17.95 22.23
CA THR A 241 -9.28 -18.98 23.28
C THR A 241 -8.30 -20.10 22.94
N ARG A 242 -8.05 -20.35 21.65
CA ARG A 242 -7.14 -21.37 21.11
C ARG A 242 -5.74 -20.85 20.84
N LEU A 243 -5.43 -19.59 21.13
CA LEU A 243 -4.13 -18.99 20.83
C LEU A 243 -2.96 -19.77 21.44
N TYR A 244 -3.18 -20.45 22.58
CA TYR A 244 -2.17 -21.30 23.21
C TYR A 244 -1.73 -22.50 22.35
N GLU A 245 -2.52 -22.90 21.35
CA GLU A 245 -2.22 -24.01 20.43
C GLU A 245 -1.27 -23.59 19.30
N ALA A 246 -1.23 -22.30 18.96
CA ALA A 246 -0.51 -21.75 17.81
C ALA A 246 0.94 -21.43 18.15
N ASP A 247 1.89 -21.88 17.33
CA ASP A 247 3.30 -21.52 17.43
C ASP A 247 3.63 -20.25 16.65
N ILE A 248 2.93 -20.09 15.52
CA ILE A 248 3.04 -18.92 14.66
C ILE A 248 1.65 -18.27 14.58
N LEU A 249 1.56 -17.02 14.98
CA LEU A 249 0.38 -16.17 14.85
C LEU A 249 0.60 -15.16 13.73
N ILE A 250 -0.32 -15.07 12.79
CA ILE A 250 -0.35 -14.02 11.76
C ILE A 250 -1.56 -13.15 12.02
N THR A 251 -1.38 -11.85 12.19
CA THR A 251 -2.49 -10.89 12.34
C THR A 251 -2.56 -10.01 11.09
N ALA A 252 -3.73 -10.01 10.45
CA ALA A 252 -3.98 -9.32 9.19
C ALA A 252 -5.44 -8.86 9.11
N THR A 253 -5.93 -8.23 10.17
CA THR A 253 -7.29 -7.67 10.19
C THR A 253 -7.32 -6.24 9.66
N SER A 254 -8.54 -5.72 9.50
CA SER A 254 -8.81 -4.32 9.19
C SER A 254 -9.35 -3.57 10.41
N SER A 255 -8.98 -4.01 11.62
CA SER A 255 -9.42 -3.39 12.87
C SER A 255 -8.80 -2.00 13.02
N PRO A 256 -9.57 -0.98 13.45
CA PRO A 256 -9.01 0.34 13.75
C PRO A 256 -8.28 0.38 15.10
N HIS A 257 -8.32 -0.70 15.89
CA HIS A 257 -7.72 -0.80 17.21
C HIS A 257 -6.99 -2.14 17.38
N ALA A 258 -5.94 -2.13 18.21
CA ALA A 258 -5.24 -3.35 18.60
C ALA A 258 -6.21 -4.38 19.19
N LEU A 259 -6.12 -5.60 18.69
CA LEU A 259 -6.95 -6.75 19.05
C LEU A 259 -6.29 -7.65 20.10
N LEU A 260 -4.96 -7.56 20.22
CA LEU A 260 -4.16 -8.35 21.14
C LEU A 260 -3.31 -7.43 22.01
N THR A 261 -3.68 -7.35 23.28
CA THR A 261 -2.91 -6.68 24.32
C THR A 261 -2.13 -7.69 25.17
N LYS A 262 -1.21 -7.19 25.99
CA LYS A 262 -0.44 -7.98 26.96
C LYS A 262 -1.32 -8.83 27.88
N ASP A 263 -2.44 -8.27 28.34
CA ASP A 263 -3.38 -8.96 29.22
C ASP A 263 -4.14 -10.09 28.51
N GLN A 264 -4.46 -9.90 27.23
CA GLN A 264 -5.13 -10.93 26.43
C GLN A 264 -4.19 -12.09 26.07
N ILE A 265 -2.92 -11.79 25.79
CA ILE A 265 -1.95 -12.81 25.37
C ILE A 265 -1.34 -13.58 26.54
N GLY A 266 -1.18 -12.94 27.70
CA GLY A 266 -0.52 -13.50 28.88
C GLY A 266 -1.07 -14.88 29.29
N PRO A 267 -2.39 -15.09 29.41
CA PRO A 267 -2.97 -16.40 29.73
C PRO A 267 -2.62 -17.49 28.71
N ALA A 268 -2.60 -17.16 27.41
CA ALA A 268 -2.24 -18.10 26.36
C ALA A 268 -0.76 -18.49 26.46
N VAL A 269 0.14 -17.52 26.63
CA VAL A 269 1.58 -17.76 26.78
C VAL A 269 1.89 -18.60 28.02
N ARG A 270 1.20 -18.37 29.15
CA ARG A 270 1.36 -19.20 30.36
C ARG A 270 0.98 -20.67 30.10
N LYS A 271 -0.10 -20.93 29.35
CA LYS A 271 -0.51 -22.30 28.98
C LYS A 271 0.49 -23.01 28.08
N ARG A 272 1.32 -22.26 27.34
CA ARG A 272 2.34 -22.78 26.42
C ARG A 272 3.59 -23.33 27.12
N ARG A 273 3.71 -23.18 28.44
CA ARG A 273 4.81 -23.75 29.27
C ARG A 273 6.21 -23.43 28.72
N GLY A 274 6.42 -22.19 28.29
CA GLY A 274 7.72 -21.72 27.77
C GLY A 274 7.96 -21.99 26.29
N ARG A 275 7.03 -22.63 25.57
CA ARG A 275 7.12 -22.72 24.10
C ARG A 275 7.02 -21.33 23.47
N PRO A 276 7.94 -20.97 22.56
CA PRO A 276 7.95 -19.65 21.95
C PRO A 276 6.70 -19.41 21.11
N LEU A 277 6.16 -18.20 21.14
CA LEU A 277 5.08 -17.74 20.27
C LEU A 277 5.66 -16.68 19.33
N PHE A 278 5.64 -16.97 18.03
CA PHE A 278 6.09 -16.02 17.02
C PHE A 278 4.87 -15.32 16.41
N ILE A 279 4.87 -13.99 16.44
CA ILE A 279 3.76 -13.16 15.98
C ILE A 279 4.25 -12.30 14.82
N ILE A 280 3.56 -12.43 13.70
CA ILE A 280 3.74 -11.64 12.49
C ILE A 280 2.54 -10.69 12.40
N ASP A 281 2.75 -9.42 12.76
CA ASP A 281 1.71 -8.39 12.64
C ASP A 281 1.87 -7.59 11.34
N ILE A 282 0.97 -7.86 10.41
CA ILE A 282 0.94 -7.23 9.08
C ILE A 282 -0.34 -6.41 8.87
N ALA A 283 -1.09 -6.14 9.94
CA ALA A 283 -2.22 -5.24 9.93
C ALA A 283 -1.76 -3.78 10.00
N VAL A 284 -2.51 -2.89 9.33
CA VAL A 284 -2.38 -1.44 9.49
C VAL A 284 -3.79 -0.84 9.57
N PRO A 285 -4.20 -0.25 10.71
CA PRO A 285 -3.47 -0.14 11.98
C PRO A 285 -3.09 -1.50 12.61
N ARG A 286 -2.03 -1.52 13.45
CA ARG A 286 -1.53 -2.76 14.08
C ARG A 286 -2.60 -3.47 14.91
N ASP A 287 -2.65 -4.79 14.77
CA ASP A 287 -3.54 -5.67 15.52
C ASP A 287 -2.97 -6.03 16.88
N VAL A 288 -1.67 -5.88 17.07
CA VAL A 288 -0.96 -6.30 18.28
C VAL A 288 -0.31 -5.08 18.91
N ASP A 289 -0.61 -4.88 20.19
CA ASP A 289 0.02 -3.83 20.99
C ASP A 289 1.53 -4.08 21.11
N GLU A 290 2.36 -3.05 20.94
CA GLU A 290 3.81 -3.14 21.02
C GLU A 290 4.28 -3.71 22.36
N GLU A 291 3.53 -3.46 23.45
CA GLU A 291 3.84 -4.00 24.77
C GLU A 291 3.82 -5.53 24.84
N VAL A 292 3.17 -6.21 23.89
CA VAL A 292 3.15 -7.68 23.78
C VAL A 292 4.56 -8.24 23.57
N ALA A 293 5.47 -7.49 22.93
CA ALA A 293 6.87 -7.87 22.76
C ALA A 293 7.62 -8.03 24.11
N SER A 294 7.13 -7.39 25.18
CA SER A 294 7.71 -7.52 26.52
C SER A 294 7.36 -8.84 27.23
N VAL A 295 6.44 -9.64 26.67
CA VAL A 295 6.01 -10.90 27.27
C VAL A 295 7.07 -11.98 27.02
N PRO A 296 7.60 -12.66 28.07
CA PRO A 296 8.62 -13.68 27.90
C PRO A 296 8.17 -14.82 26.97
N GLY A 297 9.01 -15.15 25.99
CA GLY A 297 8.72 -16.19 25.00
C GLY A 297 7.87 -15.72 23.82
N VAL A 298 7.54 -14.43 23.72
CA VAL A 298 6.89 -13.83 22.56
C VAL A 298 7.92 -13.15 21.67
N TYR A 299 7.85 -13.43 20.37
CA TYR A 299 8.63 -12.79 19.33
C TYR A 299 7.67 -12.04 18.41
N LEU A 300 7.51 -10.74 18.62
CA LEU A 300 6.63 -9.89 17.82
C LEU A 300 7.43 -9.19 16.73
N TYR A 301 7.00 -9.36 15.48
CA TYR A 301 7.53 -8.66 14.32
C TYR A 301 6.40 -8.02 13.55
N ASP A 302 6.48 -6.70 13.43
CA ASP A 302 5.58 -5.94 12.57
C ASP A 302 6.09 -5.91 11.12
N MET A 303 5.28 -5.32 10.25
CA MET A 303 5.61 -5.13 8.84
C MET A 303 6.97 -4.46 8.63
N ASP A 304 7.24 -3.36 9.36
CA ASP A 304 8.46 -2.57 9.24
C ASP A 304 9.71 -3.40 9.62
N ALA A 305 9.64 -4.21 10.68
CA ALA A 305 10.72 -5.09 11.12
C ALA A 305 11.02 -6.19 10.10
N LEU A 306 9.99 -6.82 9.53
CA LEU A 306 10.15 -7.84 8.49
C LEU A 306 10.80 -7.26 7.23
N GLN A 307 10.42 -6.04 6.85
CA GLN A 307 10.98 -5.35 5.69
C GLN A 307 12.47 -5.02 5.85
N LYS A 308 12.92 -4.56 7.04
CA LYS A 308 14.36 -4.34 7.30
C LYS A 308 15.20 -5.59 7.06
N ILE A 309 14.64 -6.76 7.35
CA ILE A 309 15.29 -8.06 7.14
C ILE A 309 15.29 -8.43 5.66
N THR A 310 14.24 -8.08 4.91
CA THR A 310 14.24 -8.30 3.46
C THR A 310 15.23 -7.42 2.72
N ALA A 311 15.55 -6.22 3.23
CA ALA A 311 16.40 -5.25 2.56
C ALA A 311 17.81 -5.81 2.25
N SER A 312 18.38 -6.65 3.13
CA SER A 312 19.79 -7.09 3.11
C SER A 312 20.26 -7.94 1.90
N ALA A 313 19.44 -8.18 0.87
CA ALA A 313 19.85 -8.84 -0.39
C ALA A 313 20.14 -7.83 -1.53
N HIS A 314 20.89 -6.77 -1.22
CA HIS A 314 20.97 -5.50 -1.97
C HIS A 314 21.61 -5.55 -3.37
N ALA A 315 22.67 -6.33 -3.61
CA ALA A 315 23.51 -6.12 -4.80
C ALA A 315 22.82 -6.40 -6.17
N ARG A 316 21.95 -7.42 -6.25
CA ARG A 316 21.21 -7.74 -7.49
C ARG A 316 20.01 -6.81 -7.72
N ARG A 317 19.62 -6.04 -6.70
CA ARG A 317 18.40 -5.21 -6.70
C ARG A 317 18.66 -3.81 -7.23
N GLU A 318 19.81 -3.21 -6.93
CA GLU A 318 20.18 -1.89 -7.45
C GLU A 318 20.22 -1.85 -8.98
N GLU A 319 20.76 -2.90 -9.62
CA GLU A 319 20.77 -3.03 -11.08
C GLU A 319 19.34 -3.03 -11.66
N GLN A 320 18.40 -3.72 -11.00
CA GLN A 320 17.01 -3.76 -11.46
C GLN A 320 16.27 -2.44 -11.24
N ILE A 321 16.59 -1.70 -10.16
CA ILE A 321 16.05 -0.35 -9.95
C ILE A 321 16.48 0.55 -11.11
N ILE A 322 17.76 0.56 -11.47
CA ILE A 322 18.28 1.37 -12.59
C ILE A 322 17.57 1.02 -13.90
N ILE A 323 17.38 -0.28 -14.19
CA ILE A 323 16.64 -0.71 -15.39
C ILE A 323 15.20 -0.18 -15.37
N CYS A 324 14.50 -0.31 -14.25
CA CYS A 324 13.12 0.15 -14.15
C CYS A 324 13.00 1.67 -14.26
N GLU A 325 13.93 2.41 -13.65
CA GLU A 325 14.03 3.87 -13.78
C GLU A 325 14.17 4.30 -15.24
N ASN A 326 15.08 3.67 -15.98
CA ASN A 326 15.28 3.97 -17.39
C ASN A 326 14.03 3.65 -18.23
N LEU A 327 13.34 2.54 -17.93
CA LEU A 327 12.07 2.19 -18.59
C LEU A 327 10.99 3.23 -18.29
N ILE A 328 10.87 3.69 -17.04
CA ILE A 328 9.89 4.72 -16.66
C ILE A 328 10.16 6.02 -17.41
N ILE A 329 11.41 6.50 -17.38
CA ILE A 329 11.80 7.76 -18.04
C ILE A 329 11.50 7.67 -19.55
N THR A 330 11.94 6.58 -20.19
CA THR A 330 11.72 6.36 -21.63
C THR A 330 10.24 6.40 -22.00
N GLU A 331 9.37 5.78 -21.19
CA GLU A 331 7.93 5.77 -21.48
C GLU A 331 7.25 7.10 -21.17
N ILE A 332 7.73 7.88 -20.18
CA ILE A 332 7.25 9.24 -19.93
C ILE A 332 7.63 10.15 -21.10
N ASP A 333 8.89 10.10 -21.57
CA ASP A 333 9.37 10.92 -22.69
C ASP A 333 8.56 10.65 -23.97
N LYS A 334 8.25 9.37 -24.25
CA LYS A 334 7.37 8.99 -25.38
C LYS A 334 5.99 9.63 -25.27
N LEU A 335 5.39 9.64 -24.08
CA LEU A 335 4.08 10.25 -23.88
C LEU A 335 4.12 11.77 -24.05
N GLU A 336 5.18 12.44 -23.62
CA GLU A 336 5.36 13.87 -23.82
C GLU A 336 5.50 14.21 -25.32
N LEU A 337 6.29 13.45 -26.07
CA LEU A 337 6.42 13.59 -27.52
C LEU A 337 5.09 13.34 -28.27
N ASP A 338 4.32 12.33 -27.85
CA ASP A 338 2.99 12.04 -28.40
C ASP A 338 1.99 13.18 -28.14
N ILE A 339 2.10 13.87 -27.01
CA ILE A 339 1.26 15.03 -26.70
C ILE A 339 1.65 16.21 -27.61
N ILE A 340 2.94 16.52 -27.70
CA ILE A 340 3.47 17.63 -28.53
C ILE A 340 3.11 17.44 -30.01
N SER A 341 3.22 16.22 -30.53
CA SER A 341 2.90 15.91 -31.93
C SER A 341 1.40 16.04 -32.24
N ARG A 342 0.52 15.63 -31.32
CA ARG A 342 -0.94 15.79 -31.47
C ARG A 342 -1.37 17.25 -31.38
N ASP A 343 -0.77 18.02 -30.49
CA ASP A 343 -1.03 19.46 -30.40
C ASP A 343 -0.56 20.18 -31.68
N SER A 344 0.60 19.79 -32.23
CA SER A 344 1.11 20.34 -33.49
C SER A 344 0.22 20.02 -34.71
N GLN A 345 -0.38 18.82 -34.76
CA GLN A 345 -1.31 18.43 -35.83
C GLN A 345 -2.66 19.17 -35.75
N ASN A 346 -3.16 19.42 -34.53
CA ASN A 346 -4.38 20.20 -34.33
C ASN A 346 -4.21 21.68 -34.73
N TYR A 347 -3.00 22.24 -34.67
CA TYR A 347 -2.69 23.58 -35.18
C TYR A 347 -2.61 23.65 -36.71
N SER A 348 -2.21 22.58 -37.40
CA SER A 348 -2.16 22.56 -38.87
C SER A 348 -3.51 22.45 -39.55
N ASP A 349 -4.53 21.88 -38.88
CA ASP A 349 -5.87 21.68 -39.46
C ASP A 349 -6.80 22.91 -39.36
N GLN A 350 -6.42 23.95 -38.61
CA GLN A 350 -7.16 25.23 -38.55
C GLN A 350 -6.63 26.31 -39.51
N GLY A 351 -5.66 25.96 -40.37
CA GLY A 351 -4.94 26.90 -41.23
C GLY A 351 -5.10 26.63 -42.72
N SER A 352 -6.31 26.39 -43.22
CA SER A 352 -6.58 26.48 -44.67
C SER A 352 -8.06 26.68 -44.98
N ASP A 353 -8.54 27.91 -44.82
CA ASP A 353 -9.73 28.38 -45.54
C ASP A 353 -9.25 29.34 -46.64
N PRO A 354 -9.16 28.91 -47.92
CA PRO A 354 -8.84 29.83 -48.99
C PRO A 354 -10.07 30.68 -49.26
N LEU A 355 -9.97 31.96 -48.88
CA LEU A 355 -10.84 33.07 -49.28
C LEU A 355 -11.29 32.93 -50.74
N ALA A 356 -12.51 32.44 -50.94
CA ALA A 356 -13.25 32.60 -52.18
C ALA A 356 -13.68 34.07 -52.26
N THR A 357 -12.93 34.87 -53.03
CA THR A 357 -13.35 36.22 -53.41
C THR A 357 -13.84 36.19 -54.85
N VAL A 358 -15.05 36.69 -55.05
CA VAL A 358 -15.77 36.87 -56.33
C VAL A 358 -15.08 37.90 -57.21
#